data_AF-A0A8T2U415-F1
#
_entry.id   AF-A0A8T2U415-F1
#
_cell.length_a   1.000
_cell.length_b   1.000
_cell.length_c   1.000
_cell.angle_alpha   90.00
_cell.angle_beta   90.00
_cell.angle_gamma   90.00
#
_symmetry.space_group_name_H-M   'P 1'
#
loop_
_entity.id
_entity.type
_entity.pdbx_description
1 polymer ?
#
loop_
_entity_poly.entity_id
_entity_poly.type
_entity_poly.pdbx_seq_one_letter_code
_entity_poly.pdbx_strand_id
1 'polypeptide(L)'
;MTMALKEGLWLKSFLDESRSLSARPFRLHCENLSAILLAKNLKHFENTKHIALKLQFIRELVQEGQIELVHVRTQYQWAEFLTKSLPKAKHWECCTQTGLNNV
;
A
#
# COMPACT_ATOMS: atom_id res chain seq x y z
N MET A 1 0.33 5.45 3.03
CA MET A 1 -0.81 4.62 2.57
C MET A 1 -1.54 5.28 1.40
N THR A 2 -2.28 6.38 1.58
CA THR A 2 -3.06 7.00 0.49
C THR A 2 -2.22 7.47 -0.71
N MET A 3 -1.03 8.04 -0.49
CA MET A 3 -0.17 8.48 -1.62
C MET A 3 0.32 7.29 -2.44
N ALA A 4 0.94 6.31 -1.79
CA ALA A 4 1.38 5.07 -2.41
C ALA A 4 0.24 4.33 -3.15
N LEU A 5 -0.99 4.38 -2.61
CA LEU A 5 -2.16 3.84 -3.29
C LEU A 5 -2.48 4.59 -4.59
N LYS A 6 -2.50 5.93 -4.56
CA LYS A 6 -2.79 6.74 -5.76
C LYS A 6 -1.75 6.50 -6.86
N GLU A 7 -0.47 6.49 -6.50
CA GLU A 7 0.63 6.22 -7.43
C GLU A 7 0.55 4.78 -7.96
N GLY A 8 0.28 3.80 -7.09
CA GLY A 8 0.13 2.40 -7.48
C GLY A 8 -1.07 2.14 -8.39
N LEU A 9 -2.20 2.80 -8.14
CA LEU A 9 -3.37 2.76 -9.03
C LEU A 9 -3.08 3.41 -10.37
N TRP A 10 -2.39 4.56 -10.40
CA TRP A 10 -1.99 5.19 -11.64
C TRP A 10 -1.07 4.28 -12.47
N LEU A 11 -0.06 3.67 -11.83
CA LEU A 11 0.83 2.69 -12.48
C LEU A 11 0.04 1.48 -12.98
N LYS A 12 -0.91 0.97 -12.20
CA LYS A 12 -1.78 -0.14 -12.62
C LYS A 12 -2.58 0.23 -13.87
N SER A 13 -3.26 1.39 -13.87
CA SER A 13 -4.04 1.85 -15.03
C SER A 13 -3.17 2.01 -16.27
N PHE A 14 -1.98 2.60 -16.12
CA PHE A 14 -1.02 2.73 -17.22
C PHE A 14 -0.59 1.37 -17.79
N LEU A 15 -0.33 0.38 -16.92
CA LEU A 15 0.05 -0.97 -17.34
C LEU A 15 -1.14 -1.76 -17.92
N ASP A 16 -2.35 -1.55 -17.42
CA ASP A 16 -3.58 -2.15 -17.96
C ASP A 16 -3.84 -1.63 -19.39
N GLU A 17 -3.63 -0.33 -19.66
CA GLU A 17 -3.70 0.25 -21.01
C GLU A 17 -2.68 -0.39 -21.98
N SER A 18 -1.49 -0.71 -21.49
CA SER A 18 -0.45 -1.40 -22.28
C SER A 18 -0.75 -2.88 -22.57
N ARG A 19 -1.91 -3.41 -22.16
CA ARG A 19 -2.33 -4.83 -22.23
C ARG A 19 -1.43 -5.81 -21.45
N SER A 20 -0.65 -5.31 -20.50
CA SER A 20 0.37 -6.10 -19.81
C SER A 20 -0.12 -6.76 -18.51
N LEU A 21 -1.33 -6.43 -18.03
CA LEU A 21 -1.82 -6.87 -16.73
C LEU A 21 -3.24 -7.46 -16.77
N SER A 22 -3.45 -8.43 -15.87
CA SER A 22 -4.73 -9.09 -15.62
C SER A 22 -5.67 -8.19 -14.79
N ALA A 23 -6.98 -8.35 -14.95
CA ALA A 23 -8.06 -7.69 -14.21
C ALA A 23 -8.13 -8.09 -12.71
N ARG A 24 -6.99 -8.12 -12.02
CA ARG A 24 -6.88 -8.40 -10.60
C ARG A 24 -6.91 -7.10 -9.79
N PRO A 25 -7.47 -7.12 -8.57
CA PRO A 25 -7.39 -5.98 -7.66
C PRO A 25 -5.94 -5.60 -7.37
N PHE A 26 -5.68 -4.31 -7.18
CA PHE A 26 -4.38 -3.83 -6.74
C PHE A 26 -4.16 -4.19 -5.27
N ARG A 27 -3.13 -5.01 -4.99
CA ARG A 27 -2.77 -5.39 -3.62
C ARG A 27 -1.90 -4.32 -2.97
N LEU A 28 -2.44 -3.66 -1.94
CA LEU A 28 -1.70 -2.69 -1.14
C LEU A 28 -1.26 -3.35 0.17
N HIS A 29 0.04 -3.58 0.30
CA HIS A 29 0.66 -4.15 1.50
C HIS A 29 0.91 -3.10 2.57
N CYS A 30 0.43 -3.33 3.79
CA CYS A 30 0.58 -2.40 4.91
C CYS A 30 0.91 -3.11 6.23
N GLU A 31 1.88 -2.59 6.97
CA GLU A 31 2.23 -3.10 8.30
C GLU A 31 1.30 -2.60 9.40
N ASN A 32 0.71 -1.41 9.24
CA ASN A 32 -0.09 -0.80 10.28
C ASN A 32 -1.50 -1.44 10.31
N LEU A 33 -1.66 -2.43 11.17
CA LEU A 33 -2.93 -3.15 11.35
C LEU A 33 -4.06 -2.18 11.72
N SER A 34 -3.80 -1.17 12.55
CA SER A 34 -4.79 -0.16 12.90
C SER A 34 -5.25 0.63 11.68
N ALA A 35 -4.34 1.02 10.79
CA ALA A 35 -4.69 1.69 9.53
C ALA A 35 -5.55 0.79 8.61
N ILE A 36 -5.25 -0.51 8.54
CA ILE A 36 -6.06 -1.48 7.79
C ILE A 36 -7.44 -1.62 8.42
N LEU A 37 -7.52 -1.80 9.74
CA LEU A 37 -8.78 -1.95 10.45
C LEU A 37 -9.65 -0.71 10.34
N LEU A 38 -9.06 0.48 10.42
CA LEU A 38 -9.76 1.75 10.22
C LEU A 38 -10.26 1.94 8.79
N ALA A 39 -9.48 1.51 7.79
CA ALA A 39 -9.92 1.52 6.39
C ALA A 39 -11.04 0.51 6.12
N LYS A 40 -11.06 -0.63 6.83
CA LYS A 40 -12.13 -1.64 6.71
C LYS A 40 -13.38 -1.29 7.53
N ASN A 41 -13.22 -0.67 8.70
CA ASN A 41 -14.28 -0.38 9.65
C ASN A 41 -14.17 1.07 10.14
N LEU A 42 -14.98 1.98 9.58
CA LEU A 42 -15.12 3.33 10.13
C LEU A 42 -16.07 3.30 11.32
N LYS A 43 -15.55 3.08 12.53
CA LYS A 43 -16.18 3.71 13.71
C LYS A 43 -15.74 5.16 13.69
N HIS A 44 -16.70 6.09 13.63
CA HIS A 44 -16.46 7.52 13.59
C HIS A 44 -15.51 7.95 14.71
N PHE A 45 -14.31 8.41 14.37
CA PHE A 45 -13.47 9.18 15.27
C PHE A 45 -13.72 10.65 14.96
N GLU A 46 -14.55 11.31 15.77
CA GLU A 46 -14.95 12.71 15.58
C GLU A 46 -13.75 13.68 15.54
N ASN A 47 -12.57 13.25 16.00
CA ASN A 47 -11.40 14.12 16.20
C ASN A 47 -10.38 14.12 15.05
N THR A 48 -10.60 13.44 13.91
CA THR A 48 -9.58 13.36 12.82
C THR A 48 -10.15 13.43 11.39
N LYS A 49 -10.78 14.56 11.04
CA LYS A 49 -11.38 14.80 9.71
C LYS A 49 -10.44 14.51 8.52
N HIS A 50 -9.18 14.94 8.56
CA HIS A 50 -8.23 14.71 7.46
C HIS A 50 -7.84 13.24 7.28
N ILE A 51 -7.86 12.45 8.34
CA ILE A 51 -7.59 11.01 8.28
C ILE A 51 -8.86 10.28 7.83
N ALA A 52 -10.03 10.71 8.31
CA ALA A 52 -11.32 10.17 7.92
C ALA A 52 -11.54 10.21 6.39
N LEU A 53 -11.30 11.37 5.75
CA LEU A 53 -11.42 11.50 4.29
C LEU A 53 -10.47 10.56 3.52
N LYS A 54 -9.21 10.45 3.98
CA LYS A 54 -8.22 9.56 3.37
C LYS A 54 -8.59 8.08 3.50
N LEU A 55 -9.18 7.69 4.63
CA LEU A 55 -9.62 6.32 4.88
C LEU A 55 -10.93 6.00 4.15
N GLN A 56 -11.84 6.96 4.04
CA GLN A 56 -13.08 6.81 3.27
C GLN A 56 -12.78 6.48 1.80
N PHE A 57 -11.87 7.23 1.17
CA PHE A 57 -11.42 6.95 -0.20
C PHE A 57 -10.87 5.51 -0.37
N ILE A 58 -10.04 5.06 0.58
CA ILE A 58 -9.48 3.70 0.53
C ILE A 58 -10.59 2.66 0.72
N ARG A 59 -11.55 2.92 1.61
CA ARG A 59 -12.67 2.02 1.86
C ARG A 59 -13.55 1.85 0.63
N GLU A 60 -13.89 2.94 -0.05
CA GLU A 60 -14.69 2.91 -1.28
C GLU A 60 -14.03 2.01 -2.32
N LEU A 61 -12.73 2.18 -2.56
CA LEU A 61 -11.97 1.35 -3.50
C LEU A 61 -11.88 -0.14 -3.08
N VAL A 62 -11.81 -0.43 -1.77
CA VAL A 62 -11.88 -1.82 -1.27
C VAL A 62 -13.27 -2.41 -1.52
N GLN A 63 -14.34 -1.64 -1.28
CA GLN A 63 -15.72 -2.08 -1.48
C GLN A 63 -16.05 -2.32 -2.95
N GLU A 64 -15.49 -1.52 -3.86
CA GLU A 64 -15.59 -1.69 -5.30
C GLU A 64 -14.73 -2.85 -5.84
N GLY A 65 -13.92 -3.48 -4.99
CA GLY A 65 -13.01 -4.56 -5.39
C GLY A 65 -11.85 -4.09 -6.27
N GLN A 66 -11.58 -2.78 -6.33
CA GLN A 66 -10.45 -2.22 -7.08
C GLN A 66 -9.13 -2.51 -6.38
N ILE A 67 -9.14 -2.53 -5.04
CA ILE A 67 -7.96 -2.80 -4.23
C ILE A 67 -8.20 -3.86 -3.16
N GLU A 68 -7.13 -4.52 -2.76
CA GLU A 68 -7.10 -5.44 -1.62
C GLU A 68 -6.05 -4.96 -0.61
N LEU A 69 -6.47 -4.70 0.63
CA LEU A 69 -5.56 -4.35 1.73
C LEU A 69 -5.01 -5.62 2.38
N VAL A 70 -3.71 -5.83 2.25
CA VAL A 70 -3.00 -7.00 2.76
C VAL A 70 -2.10 -6.59 3.92
N HIS A 71 -2.28 -7.22 5.08
CA HIS A 71 -1.37 -7.01 6.20
C HIS A 71 -0.04 -7.72 5.93
N VAL A 72 1.07 -7.02 6.16
CA VAL A 72 2.42 -7.57 6.08
C VAL A 72 3.15 -7.29 7.38
N ARG A 73 3.89 -8.26 7.91
CA ARG A 73 4.73 -8.02 9.10
C ARG A 73 5.86 -7.07 8.72
N THR A 74 6.32 -6.24 9.66
CA THR A 74 7.42 -5.27 9.43
C THR A 74 8.64 -5.90 8.77
N GLN A 75 9.02 -7.11 9.17
CA GLN A 75 10.15 -7.84 8.56
C GLN A 75 9.98 -8.16 7.07
N TYR A 76 8.77 -8.09 6.52
CA TYR A 76 8.46 -8.34 5.11
C TYR A 76 7.96 -7.07 4.40
N GLN A 77 7.99 -5.91 5.05
CA GLN A 77 7.64 -4.65 4.41
C GLN A 77 8.82 -4.13 3.59
N TRP A 78 9.08 -4.73 2.44
CA TRP A 78 10.27 -4.43 1.65
C TRP A 78 10.34 -3.00 1.14
N ALA A 79 9.24 -2.25 1.12
CA ALA A 79 9.26 -0.82 0.78
C ALA A 79 9.82 0.08 1.91
N GLU A 80 10.14 -0.47 3.08
CA GLU A 80 10.56 0.30 4.25
C GLU A 80 11.88 1.06 4.01
N PHE A 81 12.82 0.49 3.25
CA PHE A 81 14.10 1.16 2.94
C PHE A 81 13.93 2.47 2.15
N LEU A 82 12.81 2.65 1.45
CA LEU A 82 12.52 3.89 0.71
C LEU A 82 12.11 5.04 1.63
N THR A 83 11.74 4.74 2.88
CA THR A 83 11.16 5.72 3.82
C THR A 83 11.89 5.81 5.15
N LYS A 84 12.76 4.84 5.45
CA LYS A 84 13.52 4.77 6.71
C LYS A 84 14.96 4.37 6.44
N SER A 85 15.87 4.86 7.28
CA SER A 85 17.25 4.36 7.32
C SER A 85 17.28 3.00 8.00
N LEU A 86 17.67 1.95 7.26
CA LEU A 86 17.75 0.57 7.75
C LEU A 86 19.20 0.10 7.91
N PRO A 87 19.48 -0.87 8.79
CA PRO A 87 20.79 -1.53 8.83
C PRO A 87 21.14 -2.14 7.47
N LYS A 88 22.43 -2.13 7.11
CA LYS A 88 22.93 -2.56 5.78
C LYS A 88 22.36 -3.91 5.33
N ALA A 89 22.32 -4.90 6.22
CA ALA A 89 21.78 -6.22 5.91
C ALA A 89 20.30 -6.17 5.50
N LYS A 90 19.47 -5.43 6.23
CA LYS A 90 18.05 -5.29 5.94
C LYS A 90 17.79 -4.47 4.68
N HIS A 91 18.56 -3.39 4.48
CA HIS A 91 18.52 -2.61 3.26
C HIS A 91 18.77 -3.49 2.03
N TRP A 92 19.86 -4.28 2.04
CA TRP A 92 20.21 -5.18 0.94
C TRP A 92 19.13 -6.23 0.67
N GLU A 93 18.57 -6.82 1.72
CA GLU A 93 17.45 -7.76 1.60
C GLU A 93 16.24 -7.11 0.92
N CYS A 94 15.85 -5.90 1.33
CA CYS A 94 14.75 -5.16 0.73
C CYS A 94 14.99 -4.80 -0.75
N CYS A 95 16.20 -4.34 -1.10
CA CYS A 95 16.59 -4.08 -2.49
C CYS A 95 16.47 -5.35 -3.34
N THR A 96 16.96 -6.48 -2.81
CA THR A 96 16.89 -7.77 -3.52
C THR A 96 15.45 -8.20 -3.78
N GLN A 97 14.59 -8.13 -2.76
CA GLN A 97 13.17 -8.52 -2.87
C GLN A 97 12.34 -7.60 -3.77
N THR A 98 12.77 -6.35 -3.97
CA THR A 98 12.12 -5.38 -4.86
C THR A 98 12.71 -5.36 -6.27
N GLY A 99 13.71 -6.21 -6.55
CA GLY A 99 14.37 -6.30 -7.86
C GLY A 99 15.44 -5.23 -8.11
N LEU A 100 15.78 -4.43 -7.11
CA LEU A 100 16.79 -3.38 -7.15
C LEU A 100 18.18 -3.94 -6.80
N ASN A 101 18.61 -4.97 -7.53
CA ASN A 101 19.81 -5.76 -7.20
C ASN A 101 21.16 -5.03 -7.39
N ASN A 102 21.16 -3.79 -7.92
CA ASN A 102 22.36 -3.03 -8.28
C ASN A 102 22.40 -1.63 -7.63
N VAL A 103 21.72 -1.44 -6.51
CA VAL A 103 21.66 -0.16 -5.77
C VAL A 103 22.53 -0.22 -4.53
#